data_AF-A0A7D4PW66-F1
#
_entry.id   AF-A0A7D4PW66-F1
#
_cell.length_a   1.000
_cell.length_b   1.000
_cell.length_c   1.000
_cell.angle_alpha   90.00
_cell.angle_beta   90.00
_cell.angle_gamma   90.00
#
_symmetry.space_group_name_H-M   'P 1'
#
loop_
_entity.id
_entity.type
_entity.pdbx_description
1 polymer ?
#
loop_
_entity_poly.entity_id
_entity_poly.type
_entity_poly.pdbx_seq_one_letter_code
_entity_poly.pdbx_strand_id
1 'polypeptide(L)'
;MITIPVPSARVVPVISGAADLRTSGAAAAAAAARPDGSLDPARLAAALRPVFARDAAAGVGATWVALAGGSPAGDLVVTSGLREGSFATDAAPDHADPRLLALTRAVVPAAAIGAVETAVAASVAYARARRLYGGCVLDIPHARALLAAAVADLRAADALSAAALHEVDAAGPASTASAALAGHLVPVLLADAVQQLSVLAGSTFYARIEPFPVIEKIVRDIAALPLLVPGLGAALVDALPALPAWSGTTVLDDPAVRAAIDRDAPRAGPLVAELAAAGEVQRGIAHDLDRAALGLDAPAATYDLALRVAVLTAADAAAAAWSAARGRPGPAGDPLALEAVMRRLHGRLVRRHPPLPAAVVARLVEHAEALADSS
;
A
#
# COMPACT_ATOMS: atom_id res chain seq x y z
N MET A 1 33.70 23.04 16.44
CA MET A 1 33.00 22.48 17.61
C MET A 1 31.74 23.31 17.79
N ILE A 2 30.63 22.90 17.18
CA ILE A 2 29.37 23.65 17.16
C ILE A 2 28.32 22.76 17.80
N THR A 3 27.84 23.18 18.97
CA THR A 3 26.84 22.50 19.79
C THR A 3 25.46 22.97 19.31
N ILE A 4 24.67 22.08 18.74
CA ILE A 4 23.26 22.34 18.37
C ILE A 4 22.40 21.93 19.57
N PRO A 5 21.49 22.78 20.08
CA PRO A 5 20.62 22.40 21.18
C PRO A 5 19.52 21.46 20.65
N VAL A 6 19.47 20.25 21.20
CA VAL A 6 18.44 19.24 20.88
C VAL A 6 17.36 19.28 21.97
N PRO A 7 16.08 19.47 21.64
CA PRO A 7 15.01 19.31 22.62
C PRO A 7 14.89 17.83 23.00
N SER A 8 14.75 17.56 24.30
CA SER A 8 14.78 16.22 24.90
C SER A 8 13.69 15.29 24.33
N ALA A 9 14.08 14.38 23.44
CA ALA A 9 13.24 13.27 22.98
C ALA A 9 13.35 12.08 23.95
N ARG A 10 12.20 11.56 24.40
CA ARG A 10 12.12 10.33 25.19
C ARG A 10 12.62 9.15 24.36
N VAL A 11 13.74 8.57 24.79
CA VAL A 11 14.34 7.36 24.20
C VAL A 11 13.40 6.17 24.44
N VAL A 12 12.89 5.57 23.36
CA VAL A 12 12.17 4.29 23.39
C VAL A 12 13.17 3.19 23.00
N PRO A 13 13.31 2.09 23.78
CA PRO A 13 14.30 1.06 23.48
C PRO A 13 13.94 0.30 22.20
N VAL A 14 14.91 0.14 21.30
CA VAL A 14 14.78 -0.59 20.03
C VAL A 14 15.32 -2.01 20.21
N ILE A 15 14.46 -3.00 19.98
CA ILE A 15 14.81 -4.44 20.01
C ILE A 15 15.58 -4.79 18.73
N SER A 16 16.73 -5.46 18.87
CA SER A 16 17.65 -5.86 17.80
C SER A 16 17.37 -7.30 17.36
N GLY A 17 17.33 -7.58 16.04
CA GLY A 17 17.56 -8.93 15.50
C GLY A 17 16.49 -9.46 14.55
N ALA A 18 16.85 -9.70 13.29
CA ALA A 18 15.96 -10.32 12.28
C ALA A 18 15.59 -11.79 12.59
N ALA A 19 16.35 -12.47 13.46
CA ALA A 19 16.00 -13.80 13.98
C ALA A 19 14.87 -13.73 15.03
N ASP A 20 14.75 -12.61 15.75
CA ASP A 20 13.71 -12.37 16.75
C ASP A 20 12.37 -11.98 16.12
N LEU A 21 12.31 -11.49 14.88
CA LEU A 21 11.07 -11.00 14.28
C LEU A 21 10.09 -12.14 13.91
N ARG A 22 10.59 -13.29 13.44
CA ARG A 22 9.72 -14.46 13.14
C ARG A 22 9.20 -15.13 14.40
N THR A 23 10.04 -15.28 15.41
CA THR A 23 9.66 -15.79 16.73
C THR A 23 8.75 -14.80 17.46
N SER A 24 8.99 -13.48 17.34
CA SER A 24 8.15 -12.44 17.95
C SER A 24 6.80 -12.28 17.27
N GLY A 25 6.70 -12.44 15.94
CA GLY A 25 5.41 -12.44 15.23
C GLY A 25 4.55 -13.65 15.58
N ALA A 26 5.16 -14.85 15.59
CA ALA A 26 4.50 -16.08 16.02
C ALA A 26 4.14 -16.04 17.53
N ALA A 27 5.03 -15.48 18.37
CA ALA A 27 4.78 -15.30 19.79
C ALA A 27 3.75 -14.19 20.08
N ALA A 28 3.68 -13.14 19.25
CA ALA A 28 2.66 -12.10 19.34
C ALA A 28 1.28 -12.63 18.98
N ALA A 29 1.19 -13.45 17.92
CA ALA A 29 -0.03 -14.18 17.58
C ALA A 29 -0.41 -15.18 18.68
N ALA A 30 0.55 -15.92 19.24
CA ALA A 30 0.30 -16.86 20.34
C ALA A 30 -0.07 -16.15 21.68
N ALA A 31 0.52 -14.99 21.97
CA ALA A 31 0.21 -14.19 23.16
C ALA A 31 -1.11 -13.43 23.04
N ALA A 32 -1.54 -13.15 21.80
CA ALA A 32 -2.85 -12.62 21.50
C ALA A 32 -3.92 -13.70 21.46
N ALA A 33 -3.56 -14.97 21.27
CA ALA A 33 -4.52 -16.07 21.23
C ALA A 33 -5.23 -16.25 22.59
N ARG A 34 -6.55 -16.36 22.53
CA ARG A 34 -7.44 -16.74 23.62
C ARG A 34 -7.47 -18.28 23.74
N PRO A 35 -7.99 -18.84 24.85
CA PRO A 35 -8.06 -20.28 25.07
C PRO A 35 -8.88 -21.05 24.02
N ASP A 36 -9.78 -20.36 23.32
CA ASP A 36 -10.61 -20.87 22.22
C ASP A 36 -9.92 -20.74 20.84
N GLY A 37 -8.68 -20.26 20.81
CA GLY A 37 -7.91 -20.01 19.60
C GLY A 37 -8.07 -18.61 19.02
N SER A 38 -9.12 -17.85 19.39
CA SER A 38 -9.40 -16.48 18.87
C SER A 38 -8.29 -15.47 19.18
N LEU A 39 -7.93 -14.59 18.24
CA LEU A 39 -6.97 -13.52 18.52
C LEU A 39 -7.65 -12.37 19.26
N ASP A 40 -7.13 -12.00 20.43
CA ASP A 40 -7.49 -10.79 21.16
C ASP A 40 -6.85 -9.58 20.47
N PRO A 41 -7.66 -8.66 19.90
CA PRO A 41 -7.13 -7.57 19.10
C PRO A 41 -6.33 -6.54 19.91
N ALA A 42 -6.68 -6.31 21.19
CA ALA A 42 -5.94 -5.40 22.06
C ALA A 42 -4.59 -6.01 22.46
N ARG A 43 -4.54 -7.33 22.68
CA ARG A 43 -3.28 -8.05 22.95
C ARG A 43 -2.40 -8.17 21.72
N LEU A 44 -2.99 -8.39 20.54
CA LEU A 44 -2.24 -8.42 19.28
C LEU A 44 -1.66 -7.05 18.96
N ALA A 45 -2.46 -5.98 19.02
CA ALA A 45 -1.96 -4.61 18.84
C ALA A 45 -0.87 -4.27 19.86
N ALA A 46 -1.02 -4.66 21.13
CA ALA A 46 0.01 -4.48 22.15
C ALA A 46 1.29 -5.30 21.88
N ALA A 47 1.16 -6.54 21.39
CA ALA A 47 2.25 -7.44 21.07
C ALA A 47 2.98 -7.06 19.76
N LEU A 48 2.26 -6.42 18.83
CA LEU A 48 2.79 -5.87 17.58
C LEU A 48 3.36 -4.45 17.76
N ARG A 49 2.98 -3.72 18.83
CA ARG A 49 3.50 -2.38 19.16
C ARG A 49 5.04 -2.27 19.27
N PRO A 50 5.78 -3.24 19.85
CA PRO A 50 7.25 -3.19 19.82
C PRO A 50 7.83 -3.48 18.44
N VAL A 51 7.06 -4.13 17.56
CA VAL A 51 7.47 -4.47 16.19
C VAL A 51 7.26 -3.28 15.26
N PHE A 52 6.08 -2.65 15.28
CA PHE A 52 5.71 -1.58 14.35
C PHE A 52 6.00 -0.14 14.84
N ALA A 53 6.15 0.82 13.93
CA ALA A 53 6.15 2.25 14.23
C ALA A 53 4.84 2.66 14.92
N ARG A 54 4.84 3.73 15.74
CA ARG A 54 3.66 4.15 16.53
C ARG A 54 2.42 4.30 15.63
N ASP A 55 2.58 4.87 14.44
CA ASP A 55 1.49 5.14 13.50
C ASP A 55 1.03 3.89 12.77
N ALA A 56 1.95 2.97 12.44
CA ALA A 56 1.62 1.64 11.92
C ALA A 56 0.90 0.77 12.96
N ALA A 57 1.39 0.76 14.20
CA ALA A 57 0.76 0.05 15.32
C ALA A 57 -0.60 0.64 15.68
N ALA A 58 -0.75 1.96 15.59
CA ALA A 58 -2.03 2.65 15.76
C ALA A 58 -3.00 2.30 14.62
N GLY A 59 -2.55 2.31 13.36
CA GLY A 59 -3.39 1.91 12.22
C GLY A 59 -3.84 0.44 12.29
N VAL A 60 -2.95 -0.47 12.68
CA VAL A 60 -3.28 -1.88 12.96
C VAL A 60 -4.23 -1.98 14.15
N GLY A 61 -4.05 -1.18 15.21
CA GLY A 61 -5.00 -1.06 16.32
C GLY A 61 -6.38 -0.57 15.89
N ALA A 62 -6.47 0.46 15.04
CA ALA A 62 -7.71 1.00 14.46
C ALA A 62 -8.48 -0.08 13.71
N THR A 63 -7.74 -0.77 12.84
CA THR A 63 -8.21 -1.89 12.03
C THR A 63 -8.91 -2.87 12.95
N TRP A 64 -8.18 -3.42 13.92
CA TRP A 64 -8.67 -4.43 14.84
C TRP A 64 -9.82 -3.97 15.74
N VAL A 65 -9.85 -2.71 16.19
CA VAL A 65 -10.99 -2.13 16.92
C VAL A 65 -12.23 -2.10 16.02
N ALA A 66 -12.09 -1.71 14.76
CA ALA A 66 -13.17 -1.72 13.79
C ALA A 66 -13.64 -3.15 13.45
N LEU A 67 -12.72 -4.13 13.35
CA LEU A 67 -13.04 -5.56 13.17
C LEU A 67 -13.74 -6.19 14.38
N ALA A 68 -13.60 -5.60 15.56
CA ALA A 68 -14.23 -6.09 16.79
C ALA A 68 -15.55 -5.36 17.10
N GLY A 69 -16.08 -4.57 16.16
CA GLY A 69 -17.30 -3.78 16.34
C GLY A 69 -17.15 -2.58 17.29
N GLY A 70 -15.92 -2.15 17.56
CA GLY A 70 -15.63 -0.97 18.37
C GLY A 70 -15.58 0.31 17.52
N SER A 71 -16.13 1.41 18.05
CA SER A 71 -15.91 2.74 17.46
C SER A 71 -14.47 3.20 17.74
N PRO A 72 -13.69 3.63 16.72
CA PRO A 72 -12.33 4.09 16.93
C PRO A 72 -12.33 5.38 17.77
N ALA A 73 -11.94 5.29 19.04
CA ALA A 73 -11.80 6.44 19.92
C ALA A 73 -10.43 7.12 19.73
N GLY A 74 -10.43 8.42 19.43
CA GLY A 74 -9.38 9.45 19.64
C GLY A 74 -7.90 9.10 19.42
N ASP A 75 -7.21 9.92 18.59
CA ASP A 75 -5.76 9.90 18.25
C ASP A 75 -5.26 8.75 17.35
N LEU A 76 -6.13 8.02 16.67
CA LEU A 76 -5.69 7.03 15.67
C LEU A 76 -5.40 7.67 14.31
N VAL A 77 -4.29 7.27 13.69
CA VAL A 77 -3.93 7.66 12.33
C VAL A 77 -4.89 6.95 11.37
N VAL A 78 -5.90 7.70 10.91
CA VAL A 78 -6.85 7.23 9.89
C VAL A 78 -6.35 7.65 8.51
N THR A 79 -5.90 6.66 7.74
CA THR A 79 -5.49 6.84 6.34
C THR A 79 -6.71 7.08 5.46
N SER A 80 -6.52 7.74 4.31
CA SER A 80 -7.52 8.01 3.27
C SER A 80 -8.54 6.86 3.09
N GLY A 81 -8.06 5.64 2.81
CA GLY A 81 -8.92 4.46 2.62
C GLY A 81 -9.72 4.00 3.84
N LEU A 82 -9.29 4.28 5.07
CA LEU A 82 -10.00 3.88 6.29
C LEU A 82 -11.03 4.91 6.76
N ARG A 83 -11.05 6.12 6.17
CA ARG A 83 -11.95 7.21 6.59
C ARG A 83 -13.41 6.97 6.21
N GLU A 84 -13.66 6.07 5.26
CA GLU A 84 -14.99 5.91 4.64
C GLU A 84 -15.67 4.56 4.93
N GLY A 85 -14.98 3.59 5.54
CA GLY A 85 -15.54 2.24 5.79
C GLY A 85 -16.20 2.08 7.17
N SER A 86 -17.31 1.34 7.23
CA SER A 86 -18.00 1.00 8.50
C SER A 86 -18.25 -0.51 8.62
N PHE A 87 -17.45 -1.20 9.44
CA PHE A 87 -17.54 -2.67 9.55
C PHE A 87 -18.48 -3.09 10.69
N ALA A 88 -19.54 -3.82 10.36
CA ALA A 88 -20.37 -4.50 11.34
C ALA A 88 -19.87 -5.95 11.54
N THR A 89 -19.62 -6.35 12.78
CA THR A 89 -19.24 -7.74 13.11
C THR A 89 -20.18 -8.30 14.17
N ASP A 90 -21.09 -9.19 13.75
CA ASP A 90 -22.09 -9.82 14.63
C ASP A 90 -21.60 -11.14 15.28
N ALA A 91 -20.33 -11.52 15.13
CA ALA A 91 -19.79 -12.74 15.76
C ALA A 91 -18.27 -12.68 15.98
N ALA A 92 -17.80 -13.41 17.00
CA ALA A 92 -16.38 -13.70 17.19
C ALA A 92 -15.90 -14.63 16.06
N PRO A 93 -14.97 -14.19 15.20
CA PRO A 93 -14.70 -14.89 13.95
C PRO A 93 -13.73 -16.07 14.13
N ASP A 94 -14.01 -17.15 13.39
CA ASP A 94 -13.05 -18.21 13.14
C ASP A 94 -11.94 -17.67 12.22
N HIS A 95 -10.68 -18.12 12.39
CA HIS A 95 -9.55 -17.65 11.57
C HIS A 95 -9.64 -18.17 10.13
N ALA A 96 -10.49 -19.18 9.93
CA ALA A 96 -10.85 -19.69 8.62
C ALA A 96 -12.03 -18.95 7.98
N ASP A 97 -12.64 -17.93 8.64
CA ASP A 97 -13.74 -17.17 8.07
C ASP A 97 -13.26 -16.36 6.85
N PRO A 98 -13.77 -16.66 5.63
CA PRO A 98 -13.39 -15.94 4.42
C PRO A 98 -13.65 -14.44 4.48
N ARG A 99 -14.65 -13.99 5.27
CA ARG A 99 -14.93 -12.56 5.45
C ARG A 99 -13.90 -11.88 6.34
N LEU A 100 -13.55 -12.48 7.48
CA LEU A 100 -12.48 -11.96 8.33
C LEU A 100 -11.16 -11.88 7.57
N LEU A 101 -10.87 -12.90 6.75
CA LEU A 101 -9.66 -12.97 5.96
C LEU A 101 -9.63 -11.89 4.86
N ALA A 102 -10.73 -11.69 4.13
CA ALA A 102 -10.86 -10.62 3.14
C ALA A 102 -10.69 -9.23 3.79
N LEU A 103 -11.31 -9.04 4.95
CA LEU A 103 -11.25 -7.80 5.69
C LEU A 103 -9.83 -7.53 6.23
N THR A 104 -9.13 -8.55 6.74
CA THR A 104 -7.71 -8.43 7.13
C THR A 104 -6.84 -8.02 5.94
N ARG A 105 -7.07 -8.62 4.77
CA ARG A 105 -6.33 -8.35 3.53
C ARG A 105 -6.59 -6.97 2.94
N ALA A 106 -7.76 -6.39 3.18
CA ALA A 106 -8.07 -5.03 2.74
C ALA A 106 -7.56 -3.97 3.75
N VAL A 107 -7.82 -4.18 5.04
CA VAL A 107 -7.65 -3.14 6.07
C VAL A 107 -6.19 -3.00 6.52
N VAL A 108 -5.45 -4.12 6.69
CA VAL A 108 -4.07 -4.05 7.20
C VAL A 108 -3.12 -3.34 6.21
N PRO A 109 -3.12 -3.64 4.90
CA PRO A 109 -2.34 -2.86 3.95
C PRO A 109 -2.79 -1.40 3.86
N ALA A 110 -4.09 -1.11 4.03
CA ALA A 110 -4.61 0.25 4.05
C ALA A 110 -4.11 1.05 5.27
N ALA A 111 -3.95 0.41 6.42
CA ALA A 111 -3.33 1.02 7.60
C ALA A 111 -1.83 1.29 7.38
N ALA A 112 -1.13 0.39 6.68
CA ALA A 112 0.28 0.52 6.39
C ALA A 112 0.62 1.72 5.48
N ILE A 113 -0.34 2.21 4.68
CA ILE A 113 -0.20 3.44 3.87
C ILE A 113 0.20 4.62 4.75
N GLY A 114 -0.42 4.78 5.92
CA GLY A 114 -0.14 5.92 6.82
C GLY A 114 1.29 5.92 7.31
N ALA A 115 1.84 4.74 7.59
CA ALA A 115 3.26 4.61 7.94
C ALA A 115 4.17 5.03 6.78
N VAL A 116 3.81 4.69 5.54
CA VAL A 116 4.58 5.12 4.36
C VAL A 116 4.43 6.62 4.10
N GLU A 117 3.25 7.23 4.35
CA GLU A 117 3.06 8.69 4.34
C GLU A 117 4.01 9.37 5.34
N THR A 118 4.12 8.85 6.57
CA THR A 118 5.09 9.31 7.55
C THR A 118 6.54 9.18 7.05
N ALA A 119 6.88 8.07 6.38
CA ALA A 119 8.21 7.90 5.80
C ALA A 119 8.49 8.91 4.68
N VAL A 120 7.50 9.22 3.83
CA VAL A 120 7.61 10.26 2.79
C VAL A 120 7.84 11.62 3.43
N ALA A 121 7.05 12.00 4.44
CA ALA A 121 7.21 13.25 5.16
C ALA A 121 8.59 13.39 5.82
N ALA A 122 9.03 12.35 6.53
CA ALA A 122 10.36 12.30 7.14
C ALA A 122 11.49 12.38 6.09
N SER A 123 11.30 11.76 4.93
CA SER A 123 12.28 11.80 3.82
C SER A 123 12.38 13.18 3.20
N VAL A 124 11.26 13.91 3.08
CA VAL A 124 11.27 15.32 2.64
C VAL A 124 12.01 16.20 3.64
N ALA A 125 11.70 16.05 4.94
CA ALA A 125 12.40 16.79 5.99
C ALA A 125 13.92 16.51 5.98
N TYR A 126 14.31 15.25 5.85
CA TYR A 126 15.70 14.84 5.66
C TYR A 126 16.32 15.52 4.43
N ALA A 127 15.64 15.43 3.28
CA ALA A 127 16.19 15.87 2.01
C ALA A 127 16.36 17.41 1.94
N ARG A 128 15.50 18.17 2.63
CA ARG A 128 15.63 19.62 2.80
C ARG A 128 16.77 19.99 3.75
N ALA A 129 16.96 19.24 4.84
CA ALA A 129 17.98 19.52 5.86
C ALA A 129 19.39 19.11 5.43
N ARG A 130 19.53 18.00 4.70
CA ARG A 130 20.82 17.44 4.32
C ARG A 130 21.44 18.24 3.17
N ARG A 131 22.64 18.78 3.41
CA ARG A 131 23.42 19.52 2.40
C ARG A 131 24.43 18.62 1.69
N LEU A 132 24.43 18.64 0.36
CA LEU A 132 25.37 17.93 -0.52
C LEU A 132 25.66 18.80 -1.75
N TYR A 133 26.92 18.82 -2.20
CA TYR A 133 27.33 19.53 -3.43
C TYR A 133 26.90 21.01 -3.50
N GLY A 134 26.82 21.69 -2.36
CA GLY A 134 26.40 23.10 -2.27
C GLY A 134 24.88 23.32 -2.24
N GLY A 135 24.06 22.29 -2.42
CA GLY A 135 22.59 22.32 -2.34
C GLY A 135 22.03 21.43 -1.24
N CYS A 136 20.70 21.29 -1.20
CA CYS A 136 20.01 20.23 -0.45
C CYS A 136 19.86 18.96 -1.31
N VAL A 137 19.45 17.84 -0.71
CA VAL A 137 19.24 16.59 -1.45
C VAL A 137 18.13 16.73 -2.50
N LEU A 138 17.10 17.55 -2.25
CA LEU A 138 16.03 17.81 -3.23
C LEU A 138 16.48 18.62 -4.45
N ASP A 139 17.70 19.16 -4.47
CA ASP A 139 18.28 19.78 -5.66
C ASP A 139 18.87 18.73 -6.62
N ILE A 140 19.02 17.47 -6.17
CA ILE A 140 19.57 16.37 -6.97
C ILE A 140 18.45 15.70 -7.78
N PRO A 141 18.51 15.67 -9.12
CA PRO A 141 17.45 15.09 -9.96
C PRO A 141 17.13 13.63 -9.63
N HIS A 142 18.15 12.83 -9.31
CA HIS A 142 17.96 11.43 -8.94
C HIS A 142 17.15 11.27 -7.64
N ALA A 143 17.44 12.08 -6.61
CA ALA A 143 16.70 12.03 -5.34
C ALA A 143 15.23 12.42 -5.53
N ARG A 144 14.97 13.47 -6.34
CA ARG A 144 13.60 13.86 -6.71
C ARG A 144 12.86 12.72 -7.44
N ALA A 145 13.54 12.01 -8.34
CA ALA A 145 12.95 10.90 -9.07
C ALA A 145 12.62 9.70 -8.15
N LEU A 146 13.47 9.39 -7.16
CA LEU A 146 13.19 8.37 -6.14
C LEU A 146 11.96 8.74 -5.30
N LEU A 147 11.89 9.99 -4.82
CA LEU A 147 10.75 10.48 -4.06
C LEU A 147 9.45 10.44 -4.87
N ALA A 148 9.50 10.89 -6.13
CA ALA A 148 8.35 10.84 -7.03
C ALA A 148 7.89 9.39 -7.31
N ALA A 149 8.82 8.46 -7.50
CA ALA A 149 8.49 7.05 -7.67
C ALA A 149 7.81 6.46 -6.41
N ALA A 150 8.31 6.80 -5.21
CA ALA A 150 7.70 6.38 -3.95
C ALA A 150 6.27 6.90 -3.80
N VAL A 151 6.04 8.18 -4.10
CA VAL A 151 4.71 8.78 -4.06
C VAL A 151 3.78 8.13 -5.08
N ALA A 152 4.25 7.83 -6.28
CA ALA A 152 3.41 7.17 -7.30
C ALA A 152 2.99 5.76 -6.86
N ASP A 153 3.90 4.95 -6.31
CA ASP A 153 3.55 3.62 -5.79
C ASP A 153 2.61 3.72 -4.58
N LEU A 154 2.81 4.69 -3.69
CA LEU A 154 1.93 4.97 -2.56
C LEU A 154 0.50 5.32 -3.00
N ARG A 155 0.34 6.12 -4.06
CA ARG A 155 -0.99 6.48 -4.60
C ARG A 155 -1.67 5.29 -5.29
N ALA A 156 -0.90 4.43 -5.96
CA ALA A 156 -1.43 3.19 -6.51
C ALA A 156 -1.91 2.25 -5.40
N ALA A 157 -1.15 2.14 -4.31
CA ALA A 157 -1.50 1.38 -3.12
C ALA A 157 -2.79 1.92 -2.46
N ASP A 158 -2.90 3.24 -2.28
CA ASP A 158 -4.08 3.88 -1.68
C ASP A 158 -5.34 3.65 -2.49
N ALA A 159 -5.28 3.84 -3.81
CA ALA A 159 -6.42 3.59 -4.69
C ALA A 159 -6.89 2.13 -4.62
N LEU A 160 -5.96 1.17 -4.70
CA LEU A 160 -6.29 -0.26 -4.64
C LEU A 160 -6.85 -0.67 -3.27
N SER A 161 -6.25 -0.17 -2.18
CA SER A 161 -6.75 -0.40 -0.82
C SER A 161 -8.15 0.16 -0.61
N ALA A 162 -8.42 1.39 -1.08
CA ALA A 162 -9.74 2.00 -0.97
C ALA A 162 -10.80 1.20 -1.74
N ALA A 163 -10.51 0.79 -2.98
CA ALA A 163 -11.41 -0.04 -3.78
C ALA A 163 -11.70 -1.39 -3.10
N ALA A 164 -10.67 -2.08 -2.61
CA ALA A 164 -10.83 -3.35 -1.90
C ALA A 164 -11.68 -3.20 -0.61
N LEU A 165 -11.50 -2.10 0.13
CA LEU A 165 -12.30 -1.81 1.32
C LEU A 165 -13.77 -1.58 0.98
N HIS A 166 -14.06 -0.77 -0.05
CA HIS A 166 -15.43 -0.54 -0.52
C HIS A 166 -16.10 -1.84 -0.97
N GLU A 167 -15.39 -2.73 -1.66
CA GLU A 167 -15.94 -4.02 -2.07
C GLU A 167 -16.22 -4.95 -0.87
N VAL A 168 -15.31 -4.99 0.12
CA VAL A 168 -15.50 -5.77 1.35
C VAL A 168 -16.67 -5.24 2.18
N ASP A 169 -16.81 -3.92 2.28
CA ASP A 169 -17.92 -3.27 2.99
C ASP A 169 -19.29 -3.61 2.35
N ALA A 170 -19.33 -3.70 1.01
CA ALA A 170 -20.51 -4.13 0.28
C ALA A 170 -20.87 -5.63 0.45
N ALA A 171 -20.08 -6.39 1.23
CA ALA A 171 -20.30 -7.78 1.65
C ALA A 171 -20.53 -8.83 0.55
N GLY A 172 -20.13 -8.55 -0.70
CA GLY A 172 -20.32 -9.42 -1.87
C GLY A 172 -19.25 -10.52 -2.01
N PRO A 173 -19.51 -11.64 -2.71
CA PRO A 173 -18.51 -12.70 -2.96
C PRO A 173 -17.25 -12.22 -3.71
N ALA A 174 -17.41 -11.23 -4.60
CA ALA A 174 -16.31 -10.61 -5.34
C ALA A 174 -15.28 -9.90 -4.44
N SER A 175 -15.71 -9.47 -3.25
CA SER A 175 -14.85 -8.79 -2.28
C SER A 175 -13.67 -9.64 -1.82
N THR A 176 -13.83 -10.97 -1.78
CA THR A 176 -12.77 -11.89 -1.34
C THR A 176 -11.61 -11.92 -2.34
N ALA A 177 -11.90 -11.85 -3.63
CA ALA A 177 -10.92 -11.84 -4.71
C ALA A 177 -10.16 -10.51 -4.78
N SER A 178 -10.90 -9.40 -4.78
CA SER A 178 -10.32 -8.05 -4.78
C SER A 178 -9.46 -7.82 -3.54
N ALA A 179 -9.94 -8.24 -2.36
CA ALA A 179 -9.16 -8.20 -1.14
C ALA A 179 -7.90 -9.08 -1.21
N ALA A 180 -7.95 -10.27 -1.82
CA ALA A 180 -6.77 -11.13 -1.98
C ALA A 180 -5.73 -10.51 -2.93
N LEU A 181 -6.16 -9.94 -4.06
CA LEU A 181 -5.29 -9.22 -4.99
C LEU A 181 -4.66 -7.98 -4.32
N ALA A 182 -5.45 -7.20 -3.59
CA ALA A 182 -4.97 -6.04 -2.83
C ALA A 182 -4.01 -6.45 -1.71
N GLY A 183 -4.36 -7.49 -0.95
CA GLY A 183 -3.54 -8.07 0.11
C GLY A 183 -2.18 -8.58 -0.38
N HIS A 184 -2.07 -8.93 -1.67
CA HIS A 184 -0.79 -9.22 -2.29
C HIS A 184 -0.06 -7.97 -2.81
N LEU A 185 -0.71 -7.19 -3.68
CA LEU A 185 -0.04 -6.13 -4.43
C LEU A 185 0.24 -4.88 -3.60
N VAL A 186 -0.63 -4.50 -2.66
CA VAL A 186 -0.42 -3.30 -1.84
C VAL A 186 0.88 -3.42 -1.03
N PRO A 187 1.16 -4.52 -0.30
CA PRO A 187 2.46 -4.68 0.36
C PRO A 187 3.66 -4.60 -0.59
N VAL A 188 3.56 -5.11 -1.82
CA VAL A 188 4.63 -4.99 -2.83
C VAL A 188 4.86 -3.52 -3.21
N LEU A 189 3.79 -2.77 -3.49
CA LEU A 189 3.88 -1.34 -3.82
C LEU A 189 4.47 -0.53 -2.67
N LEU A 190 4.03 -0.78 -1.45
CA LEU A 190 4.55 -0.10 -0.26
C LEU A 190 6.01 -0.45 0.01
N ALA A 191 6.41 -1.72 -0.16
CA ALA A 191 7.80 -2.16 -0.02
C ALA A 191 8.71 -1.48 -1.05
N ASP A 192 8.28 -1.39 -2.32
CA ASP A 192 9.02 -0.66 -3.35
C ASP A 192 9.13 0.83 -3.03
N ALA A 193 8.05 1.45 -2.56
CA ALA A 193 8.03 2.86 -2.20
C ALA A 193 9.05 3.17 -1.09
N VAL A 194 9.00 2.44 0.02
CA VAL A 194 9.94 2.65 1.13
C VAL A 194 11.37 2.27 0.76
N GLN A 195 11.56 1.36 -0.20
CA GLN A 195 12.87 1.07 -0.76
C GLN A 195 13.42 2.25 -1.59
N GLN A 196 12.60 2.98 -2.34
CA GLN A 196 13.06 4.23 -2.98
C GLN A 196 13.48 5.26 -1.93
N LEU A 197 12.74 5.37 -0.83
CA LEU A 197 13.06 6.29 0.27
C LEU A 197 14.36 5.90 1.00
N SER A 198 14.64 4.60 1.16
CA SER A 198 15.90 4.12 1.74
C SER A 198 17.11 4.52 0.87
N VAL A 199 16.99 4.40 -0.45
CA VAL A 199 18.01 4.84 -1.41
C VAL A 199 18.20 6.35 -1.36
N LEU A 200 17.11 7.12 -1.26
CA LEU A 200 17.15 8.58 -1.11
C LEU A 200 17.90 9.01 0.16
N ALA A 201 17.66 8.31 1.28
CA ALA A 201 18.35 8.56 2.55
C ALA A 201 19.84 8.14 2.54
N GLY A 202 20.25 7.32 1.56
CA GLY A 202 21.63 6.91 1.36
C GLY A 202 22.24 6.24 2.60
N SER A 203 23.51 6.55 2.91
CA SER A 203 24.19 5.96 4.08
C SER A 203 23.59 6.40 5.43
N THR A 204 22.85 7.51 5.47
CA THR A 204 22.19 7.99 6.70
C THR A 204 21.15 6.99 7.21
N PHE A 205 20.49 6.29 6.28
CA PHE A 205 19.57 5.20 6.59
C PHE A 205 20.21 4.13 7.49
N TYR A 206 21.42 3.67 7.14
CA TYR A 206 22.13 2.62 7.88
C TYR A 206 22.75 3.11 9.19
N ALA A 207 23.06 4.41 9.28
CA ALA A 207 23.72 5.01 10.42
C ALA A 207 22.75 5.40 11.56
N ARG A 208 21.43 5.24 11.39
CA ARG A 208 20.39 5.53 12.39
C ARG A 208 20.49 6.93 13.01
N ILE A 209 20.85 7.91 12.19
CA ILE A 209 21.15 9.26 12.67
C ILE A 209 19.83 9.95 13.00
N GLU A 210 19.72 10.46 14.23
CA GLU A 210 18.62 11.34 14.66
C GLU A 210 18.53 12.58 13.75
N PRO A 211 17.31 13.06 13.40
CA PRO A 211 15.98 12.60 13.83
C PRO A 211 15.31 11.58 12.88
N PHE A 212 16.08 10.86 12.05
CA PHE A 212 15.51 10.03 10.96
C PHE A 212 15.50 8.50 11.17
N PRO A 213 15.63 7.91 12.38
CA PRO A 213 15.59 6.45 12.52
C PRO A 213 14.22 5.86 12.15
N VAL A 214 13.18 6.70 12.11
CA VAL A 214 11.82 6.31 11.71
C VAL A 214 11.77 5.72 10.30
N ILE A 215 12.58 6.21 9.35
CA ILE A 215 12.60 5.72 7.96
C ILE A 215 13.09 4.27 7.91
N GLU A 216 14.18 3.95 8.62
CA GLU A 216 14.69 2.57 8.73
C GLU A 216 13.69 1.63 9.38
N LYS A 217 13.05 2.08 10.45
CA LYS A 217 12.01 1.30 11.11
C LYS A 217 10.87 0.97 10.14
N ILE A 218 10.32 1.97 9.46
CA ILE A 218 9.20 1.77 8.53
C ILE A 218 9.59 0.84 7.38
N VAL A 219 10.79 0.97 6.81
CA VAL A 219 11.27 0.04 5.76
C VAL A 219 11.27 -1.42 6.26
N ARG A 220 11.80 -1.68 7.46
CA ARG A 220 11.82 -3.04 8.02
C ARG A 220 10.41 -3.57 8.29
N ASP A 221 9.54 -2.73 8.84
CA ASP A 221 8.18 -3.10 9.22
C ASP A 221 7.33 -3.45 7.99
N ILE A 222 7.40 -2.62 6.94
CA ILE A 222 6.68 -2.84 5.67
C ILE A 222 7.20 -4.09 4.96
N ALA A 223 8.51 -4.32 4.92
CA ALA A 223 9.09 -5.52 4.32
C ALA A 223 8.68 -6.81 5.05
N ALA A 224 8.41 -6.73 6.35
CA ALA A 224 7.96 -7.86 7.15
C ALA A 224 6.44 -8.08 7.12
N LEU A 225 5.66 -7.14 6.59
CA LEU A 225 4.20 -7.14 6.67
C LEU A 225 3.55 -8.44 6.14
N PRO A 226 3.91 -8.99 4.97
CA PRO A 226 3.31 -10.23 4.46
C PRO A 226 3.66 -11.48 5.30
N LEU A 227 4.74 -11.43 6.07
CA LEU A 227 5.20 -12.52 6.92
C LEU A 227 4.56 -12.49 8.31
N LEU A 228 4.25 -11.29 8.82
CA LEU A 228 3.76 -11.08 10.19
C LEU A 228 2.23 -11.14 10.28
N VAL A 229 1.53 -10.87 9.18
CA VAL A 229 0.07 -10.83 9.15
C VAL A 229 -0.45 -12.12 8.52
N PRO A 230 -1.18 -12.95 9.29
CA PRO A 230 -1.82 -14.14 8.75
C PRO A 230 -2.66 -13.81 7.51
N GLY A 231 -2.52 -14.64 6.48
CA GLY A 231 -3.29 -14.48 5.23
C GLY A 231 -2.68 -13.55 4.19
N LEU A 232 -1.76 -12.63 4.52
CA LEU A 232 -1.10 -11.80 3.50
C LEU A 232 -0.07 -12.59 2.69
N GLY A 233 0.73 -13.45 3.34
CA GLY A 233 1.74 -14.27 2.66
C GLY A 233 1.17 -15.29 1.64
N ALA A 234 -0.09 -15.70 1.82
CA ALA A 234 -0.79 -16.62 0.91
C ALA A 234 -1.80 -15.90 -0.01
N ALA A 235 -1.92 -14.57 0.06
CA ALA A 235 -3.00 -13.83 -0.59
C ALA A 235 -3.09 -14.08 -2.10
N LEU A 236 -1.96 -14.22 -2.80
CA LEU A 236 -1.96 -14.51 -4.24
C LEU A 236 -2.46 -15.92 -4.56
N VAL A 237 -2.13 -16.92 -3.73
CA VAL A 237 -2.62 -18.31 -3.89
C VAL A 237 -4.13 -18.34 -3.69
N ASP A 238 -4.62 -17.62 -2.68
CA ASP A 238 -6.04 -17.57 -2.35
C ASP A 238 -6.86 -16.77 -3.38
N ALA A 239 -6.21 -15.91 -4.18
CA ALA A 239 -6.86 -15.22 -5.29
C ALA A 239 -7.09 -16.12 -6.51
N LEU A 240 -6.34 -17.23 -6.66
CA LEU A 240 -6.38 -18.08 -7.87
C LEU A 240 -7.79 -18.59 -8.20
N PRO A 241 -8.58 -19.13 -7.24
CA PRO A 241 -9.92 -19.65 -7.55
C PRO A 241 -10.89 -18.60 -8.08
N ALA A 242 -10.61 -17.31 -7.82
CA ALA A 242 -11.45 -16.21 -8.24
C ALA A 242 -11.05 -15.58 -9.60
N LEU A 243 -9.89 -15.95 -10.17
CA LEU A 243 -9.45 -15.42 -11.46
C LEU A 243 -10.48 -15.61 -12.58
N PRO A 244 -11.17 -16.76 -12.72
CA PRO A 244 -12.16 -16.94 -13.78
C PRO A 244 -13.37 -15.99 -13.67
N ALA A 245 -13.61 -15.42 -12.49
CA ALA A 245 -14.68 -14.45 -12.24
C ALA A 245 -14.25 -12.99 -12.50
N TRP A 246 -12.97 -12.74 -12.76
CA TRP A 246 -12.42 -11.41 -13.07
C TRP A 246 -12.78 -10.93 -14.50
N SER A 247 -13.71 -11.60 -15.19
CA SER A 247 -14.09 -11.34 -16.59
C SER A 247 -14.98 -10.10 -16.82
N GLY A 248 -15.17 -9.25 -15.80
CA GLY A 248 -16.06 -8.09 -15.87
C GLY A 248 -15.51 -6.92 -16.69
N THR A 249 -16.43 -6.05 -17.15
CA THR A 249 -16.07 -4.72 -17.66
C THR A 249 -15.45 -3.90 -16.54
N THR A 250 -14.34 -3.24 -16.84
CA THR A 250 -13.56 -2.43 -15.89
C THR A 250 -13.82 -0.93 -16.11
N VAL A 251 -13.51 -0.10 -15.13
CA VAL A 251 -13.54 1.37 -15.26
C VAL A 251 -12.63 1.85 -16.40
N LEU A 252 -11.53 1.15 -16.67
CA LEU A 252 -10.68 1.42 -17.84
C LEU A 252 -11.38 1.21 -19.19
N ASP A 253 -12.41 0.35 -19.23
CA ASP A 253 -13.22 0.09 -20.43
C ASP A 253 -14.31 1.16 -20.63
N ASP A 254 -14.62 1.98 -19.63
CA ASP A 254 -15.68 3.00 -19.68
C ASP A 254 -15.29 4.15 -20.64
N PRO A 255 -16.06 4.37 -21.73
CA PRO A 255 -15.76 5.42 -22.70
C PRO A 255 -15.80 6.83 -22.10
N ALA A 256 -16.65 7.08 -21.10
CA ALA A 256 -16.73 8.37 -20.43
C ALA A 256 -15.48 8.65 -19.58
N VAL A 257 -14.95 7.64 -18.91
CA VAL A 257 -13.70 7.74 -18.14
C VAL A 257 -12.52 7.93 -19.08
N ARG A 258 -12.44 7.16 -20.17
CA ARG A 258 -11.40 7.32 -21.19
C ARG A 258 -11.39 8.72 -21.81
N ALA A 259 -12.55 9.21 -22.22
CA ALA A 259 -12.67 10.56 -22.78
C ALA A 259 -12.27 11.66 -21.77
N ALA A 260 -12.54 11.44 -20.48
CA ALA A 260 -12.08 12.35 -19.44
C ALA A 260 -10.56 12.34 -19.27
N ILE A 261 -9.95 11.16 -19.26
CA ILE A 261 -8.50 10.99 -19.17
C ILE A 261 -7.82 11.61 -20.39
N ASP A 262 -8.31 11.38 -21.60
CA ASP A 262 -7.74 11.95 -22.83
C ASP A 262 -7.81 13.48 -22.83
N ARG A 263 -8.85 14.06 -22.23
CA ARG A 263 -9.01 15.52 -22.11
C ARG A 263 -8.12 16.11 -21.03
N ASP A 264 -8.14 15.55 -19.83
CA ASP A 264 -7.59 16.19 -18.62
C ASP A 264 -6.18 15.67 -18.27
N ALA A 265 -5.86 14.43 -18.66
CA ALA A 265 -4.57 13.74 -18.45
C ALA A 265 -4.06 13.07 -19.75
N PRO A 266 -3.87 13.82 -20.85
CA PRO A 266 -3.65 13.27 -22.20
C PRO A 266 -2.44 12.34 -22.32
N ARG A 267 -1.44 12.49 -21.45
CA ARG A 267 -0.26 11.60 -21.41
C ARG A 267 -0.51 10.27 -20.72
N ALA A 268 -1.56 10.18 -19.89
CA ALA A 268 -2.03 8.94 -19.30
C ALA A 268 -2.90 8.13 -20.28
N GLY A 269 -3.57 8.78 -21.24
CA GLY A 269 -4.46 8.14 -22.23
C GLY A 269 -3.85 6.92 -22.93
N PRO A 270 -2.66 7.03 -23.57
CA PRO A 270 -2.01 5.87 -24.19
C PRO A 270 -1.70 4.73 -23.23
N LEU A 271 -1.25 5.04 -22.00
CA LEU A 271 -0.95 4.04 -20.97
C LEU A 271 -2.23 3.31 -20.53
N VAL A 272 -3.33 4.05 -20.36
CA VAL A 272 -4.65 3.51 -20.02
C VAL A 272 -5.17 2.61 -21.14
N ALA A 273 -5.01 3.00 -22.40
CA ALA A 273 -5.40 2.18 -23.55
C ALA A 273 -4.62 0.85 -23.60
N GLU A 274 -3.31 0.88 -23.35
CA GLU A 274 -2.47 -0.31 -23.30
C GLU A 274 -2.84 -1.23 -22.11
N LEU A 275 -3.13 -0.64 -20.94
CA LEU A 275 -3.60 -1.38 -19.76
C LEU A 275 -4.98 -2.02 -20.01
N ALA A 276 -5.92 -1.29 -20.61
CA ALA A 276 -7.25 -1.81 -20.95
C ALA A 276 -7.15 -2.98 -21.95
N ALA A 277 -6.35 -2.83 -23.01
CA ALA A 277 -6.12 -3.89 -23.98
C ALA A 277 -5.47 -5.13 -23.35
N ALA A 278 -4.51 -4.95 -22.43
CA ALA A 278 -3.94 -6.05 -21.69
C ALA A 278 -4.97 -6.73 -20.77
N GLY A 279 -5.88 -5.95 -20.17
CA GLY A 279 -7.01 -6.45 -19.39
C GLY A 279 -7.92 -7.35 -20.19
N GLU A 280 -8.30 -6.94 -21.40
CA GLU A 280 -9.09 -7.76 -22.32
C GLU A 280 -8.43 -9.11 -22.60
N VAL A 281 -7.12 -9.11 -22.90
CA VAL A 281 -6.36 -10.35 -23.11
C VAL A 281 -6.36 -11.23 -21.86
N GLN A 282 -6.09 -10.65 -20.68
CA GLN A 282 -6.06 -11.42 -19.43
C GLN A 282 -7.43 -11.99 -19.06
N ARG A 283 -8.54 -11.29 -19.35
CA ARG A 283 -9.90 -11.79 -19.12
C ARG A 283 -10.21 -13.01 -19.97
N GLY A 284 -9.77 -13.02 -21.24
CA GLY A 284 -9.90 -14.19 -22.11
C GLY A 284 -9.16 -15.41 -21.55
N ILE A 285 -7.89 -15.22 -21.14
CA ILE A 285 -7.09 -16.30 -20.54
C ILE A 285 -7.73 -16.79 -19.23
N ALA A 286 -8.19 -15.88 -18.37
CA ALA A 286 -8.79 -16.20 -17.09
C ALA A 286 -10.11 -16.99 -17.24
N HIS A 287 -10.91 -16.67 -18.26
CA HIS A 287 -12.15 -17.37 -18.58
C HIS A 287 -11.93 -18.85 -18.91
N ASP A 288 -10.85 -19.15 -19.62
CA ASP A 288 -10.53 -20.50 -20.10
C ASP A 288 -9.79 -21.38 -19.05
N LEU A 289 -9.53 -20.86 -17.85
CA LEU A 289 -8.86 -21.62 -16.80
C LEU A 289 -9.71 -22.78 -16.29
N ASP A 290 -9.07 -23.95 -16.18
CA ASP A 290 -9.65 -25.09 -15.47
C ASP A 290 -9.69 -24.82 -13.96
N ARG A 291 -10.90 -24.67 -13.42
CA ARG A 291 -11.15 -24.40 -12.00
C ARG A 291 -10.62 -25.52 -11.09
N ALA A 292 -10.52 -26.75 -11.58
CA ALA A 292 -10.02 -27.88 -10.81
C ALA A 292 -8.50 -27.79 -10.52
N ALA A 293 -7.77 -26.96 -11.28
CA ALA A 293 -6.31 -26.81 -11.18
C ALA A 293 -5.86 -25.52 -10.47
N LEU A 294 -6.77 -24.81 -9.79
CA LEU A 294 -6.52 -23.52 -9.14
C LEU A 294 -6.24 -23.73 -7.64
N GLY A 295 -4.98 -24.03 -7.31
CA GLY A 295 -4.52 -24.21 -5.93
C GLY A 295 -3.01 -24.00 -5.79
N LEU A 296 -2.42 -24.53 -4.71
CA LEU A 296 -0.98 -24.44 -4.44
C LEU A 296 -0.11 -25.07 -5.54
N ASP A 297 -0.62 -26.10 -6.21
CA ASP A 297 0.07 -26.81 -7.29
C ASP A 297 -0.27 -26.22 -8.69
N ALA A 298 -0.88 -25.03 -8.74
CA ALA A 298 -1.22 -24.38 -9.99
C ALA A 298 0.02 -24.12 -10.86
N PRO A 299 -0.10 -24.20 -12.20
CA PRO A 299 1.00 -23.86 -13.10
C PRO A 299 1.54 -22.45 -12.87
N ALA A 300 2.84 -22.25 -13.09
CA ALA A 300 3.48 -20.94 -12.96
C ALA A 300 2.80 -19.83 -13.80
N ALA A 301 2.21 -20.19 -14.95
CA ALA A 301 1.46 -19.26 -15.80
C ALA A 301 0.20 -18.72 -15.09
N THR A 302 -0.44 -19.50 -14.23
CA THR A 302 -1.62 -19.07 -13.45
C THR A 302 -1.21 -18.02 -12.41
N TYR A 303 -0.04 -18.19 -11.77
CA TYR A 303 0.52 -17.19 -10.88
C TYR A 303 0.92 -15.91 -11.62
N ASP A 304 1.52 -16.00 -12.81
CA ASP A 304 1.83 -14.82 -13.64
C ASP A 304 0.55 -14.07 -14.02
N LEU A 305 -0.52 -14.80 -14.39
CA LEU A 305 -1.83 -14.20 -14.64
C LEU A 305 -2.37 -13.49 -13.40
N ALA A 306 -2.33 -14.12 -12.22
CA ALA A 306 -2.79 -13.51 -10.97
C ALA A 306 -2.05 -12.20 -10.67
N LEU A 307 -0.73 -12.16 -10.88
CA LEU A 307 0.08 -10.95 -10.73
C LEU A 307 -0.34 -9.85 -11.72
N ARG A 308 -0.57 -10.20 -12.99
CA ARG A 308 -1.05 -9.25 -14.01
C ARG A 308 -2.42 -8.71 -13.67
N VAL A 309 -3.34 -9.59 -13.26
CA VAL A 309 -4.69 -9.23 -12.82
C VAL A 309 -4.63 -8.27 -11.63
N ALA A 310 -3.77 -8.51 -10.64
CA ALA A 310 -3.60 -7.59 -9.52
C ALA A 310 -3.18 -6.18 -9.98
N VAL A 311 -2.23 -6.09 -10.92
CA VAL A 311 -1.76 -4.80 -11.48
C VAL A 311 -2.88 -4.10 -12.26
N LEU A 312 -3.69 -4.85 -12.99
CA LEU A 312 -4.81 -4.31 -13.77
C LEU A 312 -5.95 -3.84 -12.87
N THR A 313 -6.25 -4.56 -11.80
CA THR A 313 -7.19 -4.11 -10.74
C THR A 313 -6.69 -2.82 -10.07
N ALA A 314 -5.38 -2.70 -9.82
CA ALA A 314 -4.80 -1.46 -9.28
C ALA A 314 -4.95 -0.28 -10.25
N ALA A 315 -4.79 -0.52 -11.55
CA ALA A 315 -4.97 0.50 -12.58
C ALA A 315 -6.44 0.94 -12.64
N ASP A 316 -7.36 -0.01 -12.55
CA ASP A 316 -8.79 0.26 -12.53
C ASP A 316 -9.18 1.12 -11.32
N ALA A 317 -8.73 0.72 -10.13
CA ALA A 317 -8.94 1.46 -8.90
C ALA A 317 -8.38 2.89 -8.96
N ALA A 318 -7.18 3.06 -9.54
CA ALA A 318 -6.58 4.38 -9.72
C ALA A 318 -7.36 5.28 -10.69
N ALA A 319 -7.86 4.73 -11.80
CA ALA A 319 -8.72 5.46 -12.73
C ALA A 319 -10.06 5.85 -12.10
N ALA A 320 -10.67 4.94 -11.33
CA ALA A 320 -11.90 5.19 -10.60
C ALA A 320 -11.72 6.30 -9.56
N ALA A 321 -10.68 6.21 -8.73
CA ALA A 321 -10.35 7.21 -7.72
C ALA A 321 -10.11 8.59 -8.34
N TRP A 322 -9.36 8.66 -9.44
CA TRP A 322 -9.13 9.91 -10.15
C TRP A 322 -10.42 10.48 -10.75
N SER A 323 -11.24 9.63 -11.37
CA SER A 323 -12.52 10.05 -11.96
C SER A 323 -13.46 10.65 -10.90
N ALA A 324 -13.53 10.03 -9.72
CA ALA A 324 -14.33 10.51 -8.59
C ALA A 324 -13.77 11.81 -7.97
N ALA A 325 -12.45 11.98 -7.96
CA ALA A 325 -11.77 13.14 -7.42
C ALA A 325 -11.56 14.28 -8.44
N ARG A 326 -11.95 14.08 -9.70
CA ARG A 326 -11.68 15.00 -10.80
C ARG A 326 -12.21 16.41 -10.49
N GLY A 327 -11.36 17.41 -10.67
CA GLY A 327 -11.68 18.81 -10.40
C GLY A 327 -11.65 19.19 -8.91
N ARG A 328 -11.37 18.25 -8.00
CA ARG A 328 -11.11 18.54 -6.59
C ARG A 328 -9.62 18.84 -6.39
N PRO A 329 -9.26 19.76 -5.47
CA PRO A 329 -7.85 19.98 -5.13
C PRO A 329 -7.28 18.76 -4.42
N GLY A 330 -6.01 18.45 -4.71
CA GLY A 330 -5.26 17.37 -4.06
C GLY A 330 -4.76 16.30 -5.03
N PRO A 331 -3.97 15.35 -4.52
CA PRO A 331 -3.25 14.40 -5.35
C PRO A 331 -4.15 13.38 -6.05
N ALA A 332 -5.31 13.04 -5.48
CA ALA A 332 -6.23 12.06 -6.07
C ALA A 332 -6.86 12.54 -7.39
N GLY A 333 -7.15 13.84 -7.51
CA GLY A 333 -7.71 14.43 -8.73
C GLY A 333 -6.66 14.97 -9.71
N ASP A 334 -5.37 14.87 -9.39
CA ASP A 334 -4.29 15.46 -10.17
C ASP A 334 -3.95 14.62 -11.41
N PRO A 335 -4.07 15.18 -12.64
CA PRO A 335 -3.72 14.48 -13.88
C PRO A 335 -2.29 13.95 -13.95
N LEU A 336 -1.31 14.66 -13.39
CA LEU A 336 0.10 14.24 -13.39
C LEU A 336 0.36 13.13 -12.38
N ALA A 337 -0.39 13.09 -11.27
CA ALA A 337 -0.35 11.98 -10.34
C ALA A 337 -0.95 10.71 -10.98
N LEU A 338 -2.07 10.84 -11.70
CA LEU A 338 -2.64 9.74 -12.48
C LEU A 338 -1.64 9.23 -13.53
N GLU A 339 -1.01 10.12 -14.31
CA GLU A 339 0.02 9.71 -15.29
C GLU A 339 1.13 8.89 -14.63
N ALA A 340 1.62 9.33 -13.47
CA ALA A 340 2.67 8.63 -12.75
C ALA A 340 2.24 7.22 -12.34
N VAL A 341 1.06 7.10 -11.73
CA VAL A 341 0.49 5.82 -11.28
C VAL A 341 0.33 4.87 -12.46
N MET A 342 -0.30 5.32 -13.55
CA MET A 342 -0.50 4.51 -14.76
C MET A 342 0.84 4.06 -15.36
N ARG A 343 1.85 4.94 -15.38
CA ARG A 343 3.18 4.59 -15.90
C ARG A 343 3.88 3.55 -15.01
N ARG A 344 3.75 3.65 -13.69
CA ARG A 344 4.32 2.66 -12.75
C ARG A 344 3.64 1.30 -12.92
N LEU A 345 2.31 1.27 -12.99
CA LEU A 345 1.53 0.03 -13.14
C LEU A 345 1.75 -0.62 -14.51
N HIS A 346 1.69 0.17 -15.59
CA HIS A 346 2.07 -0.31 -16.93
C HIS A 346 3.49 -0.88 -16.93
N GLY A 347 4.43 -0.18 -16.29
CA GLY A 347 5.80 -0.66 -16.18
C GLY A 347 5.95 -2.00 -15.47
N ARG A 348 5.15 -2.26 -14.43
CA ARG A 348 5.08 -3.57 -13.76
C ARG A 348 4.54 -4.65 -14.70
N LEU A 349 3.49 -4.34 -15.45
CA LEU A 349 2.86 -5.26 -16.41
C LEU A 349 3.83 -5.71 -17.53
N VAL A 350 4.61 -4.77 -18.07
CA VAL A 350 5.59 -5.04 -19.14
C VAL A 350 7.00 -5.33 -18.61
N ARG A 351 7.17 -5.37 -17.28
CA ARG A 351 8.45 -5.58 -16.57
C ARG A 351 9.55 -4.59 -16.99
N ARG A 352 9.20 -3.33 -17.18
CA ARG A 352 10.11 -2.20 -17.48
C ARG A 352 9.73 -0.99 -16.64
N HIS A 353 10.69 -0.35 -15.99
CA HIS A 353 10.44 0.87 -15.22
C HIS A 353 11.06 2.10 -15.90
N PRO A 354 10.38 2.71 -16.88
CA PRO A 354 10.88 3.93 -17.47
C PRO A 354 10.92 5.05 -16.42
N PRO A 355 11.91 5.96 -16.50
CA PRO A 355 11.97 7.11 -15.61
C PRO A 355 10.71 7.98 -15.79
N LEU A 356 10.25 8.58 -14.68
CA LEU A 356 9.13 9.52 -14.73
C LEU A 356 9.55 10.80 -15.47
N PRO A 357 8.67 11.40 -16.31
CA PRO A 357 8.94 12.68 -16.93
C PRO A 357 9.21 13.78 -15.90
N ALA A 358 10.07 14.76 -16.23
CA ALA A 358 10.49 15.80 -15.29
C ALA A 358 9.31 16.61 -14.69
N ALA A 359 8.28 16.89 -15.49
CA ALA A 359 7.07 17.58 -15.01
C ALA A 359 6.28 16.74 -13.99
N VAL A 360 6.19 15.42 -14.23
CA VAL A 360 5.56 14.48 -13.29
C VAL A 360 6.36 14.39 -11.99
N VAL A 361 7.69 14.30 -12.10
CA VAL A 361 8.59 14.31 -10.93
C VAL A 361 8.41 15.58 -10.12
N ALA A 362 8.43 16.75 -10.76
CA ALA A 362 8.24 18.02 -10.07
C ALA A 362 6.91 18.06 -9.30
N ARG A 363 5.82 17.64 -9.95
CA ARG A 363 4.50 17.66 -9.34
C ARG A 363 4.35 16.68 -8.18
N LEU A 364 4.90 15.47 -8.29
CA LEU A 364 4.87 14.50 -7.17
C LEU A 364 5.76 14.91 -6.00
N VAL A 365 6.86 15.61 -6.25
CA VAL A 365 7.66 16.22 -5.18
C VAL A 365 6.86 17.29 -4.46
N GLU A 366 6.12 18.15 -5.17
CA GLU A 366 5.21 19.13 -4.53
C GLU A 366 4.16 18.45 -3.65
N HIS A 367 3.60 17.32 -4.08
CA HIS A 367 2.68 16.53 -3.24
C HIS A 367 3.36 15.95 -1.99
N ALA A 368 4.60 15.47 -2.10
CA ALA A 368 5.35 14.99 -0.95
C ALA A 368 5.67 16.12 0.03
N GLU A 369 6.03 17.29 -0.49
CA GLU A 369 6.29 18.49 0.30
C GLU A 369 5.05 18.98 1.02
N ALA A 370 3.91 19.06 0.34
CA ALA A 370 2.63 19.42 0.96
C ALA A 370 2.22 18.42 2.06
N LEU A 371 2.47 17.12 1.86
CA LEU A 371 2.23 16.10 2.88
C LEU A 371 3.12 16.34 4.11
N ALA A 372 4.41 16.59 3.90
CA ALA A 372 5.36 16.87 4.97
C ALA A 372 5.02 18.14 5.75
N ASP A 373 4.54 19.18 5.08
CA ASP A 373 4.16 20.44 5.71
C ASP A 373 2.84 20.35 6.50
N SER A 374 2.06 19.27 6.29
CA SER A 374 0.78 19.01 6.98
C SER A 374 0.88 18.03 8.17
N SER A 375 2.03 17.39 8.36
CA SER A 375 2.28 16.34 9.37
C SER A 375 2.96 16.89 10.63
#